data_AF-A0A318N3Y1-F1
#
_entry.id   AF-A0A318N3Y1-F1
#
_cell.length_a   1.000
_cell.length_b   1.000
_cell.length_c   1.000
_cell.angle_alpha   90.00
_cell.angle_beta   90.00
_cell.angle_gamma   90.00
#
_symmetry.space_group_name_H-M   'P 1'
#
loop_
_entity.id
_entity.type
_entity.pdbx_description
1 polymer ?
#
loop_
_entity_poly.entity_id
_entity_poly.type
_entity_poly.pdbx_seq_one_letter_code
_entity_poly.pdbx_strand_id
1 'polypeptide(L)' 'MNKIKWQGLLTQTEELAKNFFILPFAQMIQEHDVFSHLGVTPEYNCRYGVKMDEKMDFVTLKDEKNQILIECKKLAMILI' A
#
# COMPACT_ATOMS: atom_id res chain seq x y z
N MET A 1 25.24 -1.34 -12.78
CA MET A 1 24.32 -0.35 -12.18
C MET A 1 23.69 -0.97 -10.93
N ASN A 2 23.70 -0.28 -9.79
CA ASN A 2 23.29 -0.88 -8.51
C ASN A 2 21.76 -1.13 -8.47
N LYS A 3 21.32 -2.23 -7.85
CA LYS A 3 19.92 -2.71 -7.83
C LYS A 3 18.95 -1.64 -7.35
N ILE A 4 19.34 -0.88 -6.33
CA ILE A 4 18.56 0.21 -5.75
C ILE A 4 18.29 1.31 -6.79
N LYS A 5 19.31 1.72 -7.54
CA LYS A 5 19.16 2.77 -8.57
C LYS A 5 18.24 2.32 -9.71
N TRP A 6 18.33 1.04 -10.10
CA TRP A 6 17.46 0.46 -11.12
C TRP A 6 16.00 0.40 -10.67
N GLN A 7 15.75 -0.09 -9.46
CA GLN A 7 14.39 -0.18 -8.91
C GLN A 7 13.75 1.20 -8.73
N GLY A 8 14.51 2.20 -8.30
CA GLY A 8 14.04 3.60 -8.25
C GLY A 8 13.69 4.17 -9.63
N LEU A 9 14.46 3.81 -10.68
CA LEU A 9 14.18 4.24 -12.05
C LEU A 9 12.88 3.64 -12.62
N LEU A 10 12.51 2.44 -12.18
CA LEU A 10 11.32 1.71 -12.63
C LEU A 10 10.04 2.07 -11.86
N THR A 11 10.15 2.88 -10.78
CA THR A 11 9.04 3.21 -9.88
C THR A 11 8.83 4.71 -9.73
N GLN A 12 9.01 5.44 -10.84
CA GLN A 12 8.91 6.90 -10.87
C GLN A 12 7.47 7.41 -10.71
N THR A 13 6.47 6.59 -11.03
CA THR A 13 5.06 6.93 -10.83
C THR A 13 4.55 6.35 -9.52
N GLU A 14 3.50 6.99 -8.98
CA GLU A 14 2.86 6.54 -7.76
C GLU A 14 2.24 5.15 -7.95
N GLU A 15 1.60 4.92 -9.10
CA GLU A 15 1.01 3.63 -9.48
C GLU A 15 2.05 2.50 -9.56
N LEU A 16 3.24 2.76 -10.11
CA LEU A 16 4.31 1.77 -10.14
C LEU A 16 4.87 1.51 -8.74
N ALA A 17 5.05 2.55 -7.91
CA ALA A 17 5.47 2.37 -6.52
C ALA A 17 4.45 1.55 -5.71
N LYS A 18 3.15 1.82 -5.91
CA LYS A 18 2.04 1.07 -5.32
C LYS A 18 2.11 -0.41 -5.69
N ASN A 19 2.23 -0.73 -6.97
CA ASN A 19 2.21 -2.12 -7.45
C ASN A 19 3.49 -2.91 -7.16
N PHE A 20 4.67 -2.29 -7.27
CA PHE A 20 5.95 -3.00 -7.14
C PHE A 20 6.51 -3.05 -5.71
N PHE A 21 6.12 -2.12 -4.83
CA PHE A 21 6.62 -2.08 -3.46
C PHE A 21 5.51 -2.24 -2.43
N ILE A 22 4.48 -1.39 -2.50
CA ILE A 22 3.49 -1.31 -1.43
C ILE A 22 2.56 -2.53 -1.41
N LEU A 23 2.07 -2.97 -2.55
CA LEU A 23 1.18 -4.12 -2.64
C LEU A 23 1.87 -5.42 -2.18
N PRO A 24 3.10 -5.77 -2.65
CA PRO A 24 3.84 -6.92 -2.12
C PRO A 24 4.13 -6.82 -0.61
N PHE A 25 4.42 -5.60 -0.12
CA PHE A 25 4.65 -5.36 1.31
C PHE A 25 3.38 -5.57 2.14
N ALA A 26 2.24 -5.04 1.69
CA ALA A 26 0.95 -5.20 2.35
C ALA A 26 0.54 -6.67 2.43
N GLN A 27 0.74 -7.43 1.34
CA GLN A 27 0.53 -8.88 1.31
C GLN A 27 1.43 -9.62 2.31
N MET A 28 2.71 -9.20 2.43
CA MET A 28 3.65 -9.79 3.38
C MET A 28 3.24 -9.56 4.85
N ILE A 29 2.75 -8.37 5.21
CA ILE A 29 2.31 -8.05 6.59
C ILE A 29 1.16 -8.95 7.04
N GLN A 30 0.26 -9.25 6.10
CA GLN A 30 -0.93 -10.00 6.42
C GLN A 30 -0.65 -11.48 6.60
N GLU A 31 0.50 -12.01 6.13
CA GLU A 31 0.83 -13.43 6.15
C GLU A 31 -0.24 -14.30 5.44
N HIS A 32 -1.09 -13.67 4.63
CA HIS A 32 -2.19 -14.33 3.95
C HIS A 32 -1.75 -14.77 2.56
N ASP A 33 -2.28 -15.92 2.15
CA ASP A 33 -2.11 -16.46 0.82
C ASP A 33 -2.52 -15.42 -0.23
N VAL A 34 -1.73 -15.28 -1.30
CA VAL A 34 -1.95 -14.36 -2.44
C VAL A 34 -3.31 -14.59 -3.12
N PHE A 35 -3.93 -15.74 -2.86
CA PHE A 35 -5.24 -16.11 -3.37
C PHE A 35 -6.40 -15.86 -2.39
N SER A 36 -6.12 -15.50 -1.13
CA SER A 36 -7.17 -15.22 -0.16
C SER A 36 -7.84 -13.88 -0.46
N HIS A 37 -9.17 -13.89 -0.61
CA HIS A 37 -9.97 -12.70 -0.96
C HIS A 37 -10.09 -11.69 0.19
N LEU A 38 -9.51 -12.00 1.35
CA LEU A 38 -9.61 -11.21 2.59
C LEU A 38 -8.40 -10.29 2.82
N GLY A 39 -7.50 -10.23 1.84
CA GLY A 39 -6.17 -9.69 1.99
C GLY A 39 -6.09 -8.16 2.05
N VAL A 40 -5.80 -7.58 0.90
CA VAL A 40 -5.51 -6.16 0.72
C VAL A 40 -6.58 -5.58 -0.17
N THR A 41 -7.28 -4.54 0.28
CA THR A 41 -8.27 -3.82 -0.52
C THR A 41 -7.65 -2.52 -1.04
N PRO A 42 -7.50 -2.35 -2.36
CA PRO A 42 -7.06 -1.09 -2.94
C PRO A 42 -8.18 -0.04 -2.90
N GLU A 43 -7.80 1.24 -3.00
CA GLU A 43 -8.72 2.37 -3.12
C GLU A 43 -9.84 2.41 -2.06
N TYR A 44 -9.46 2.21 -0.81
CA TYR A 44 -10.39 2.08 0.29
C TYR A 44 -10.92 3.45 0.75
N ASN A 45 -12.24 3.60 0.79
CA ASN A 45 -12.88 4.78 1.38
C ASN A 45 -12.86 4.65 2.91
N CYS A 46 -12.01 5.44 3.56
CA CYS A 46 -11.85 5.40 5.00
C CYS A 46 -13.07 6.00 5.71
N ARG A 47 -13.66 5.26 6.66
CA ARG A 47 -14.84 5.69 7.43
C ARG A 47 -14.57 5.93 8.91
N TYR A 48 -13.29 6.00 9.30
CA TYR A 48 -12.88 6.04 10.71
C TYR A 48 -11.70 7.01 10.93
N GLY A 49 -11.67 7.64 12.10
CA GLY A 49 -10.53 8.45 12.55
C GLY A 49 -10.39 9.83 11.89
N VAL A 50 -9.16 10.35 11.85
CA VAL A 50 -8.84 11.72 11.38
C VAL A 50 -8.97 11.86 9.85
N LYS A 51 -8.92 10.75 9.11
CA LYS A 51 -9.02 10.70 7.64
C LYS A 51 -10.37 10.15 7.18
N MET A 52 -11.44 10.59 7.84
CA MET A 52 -12.82 10.20 7.51
C MET A 52 -13.21 10.77 6.15
N ASP A 53 -13.80 9.94 5.29
CA ASP A 53 -14.15 10.22 3.89
C ASP A 53 -12.97 10.46 2.94
N GLU A 54 -11.74 10.20 3.36
CA GLU A 54 -10.59 10.17 2.46
C GLU A 54 -10.42 8.78 1.83
N LYS A 55 -10.07 8.76 0.54
CA LYS A 55 -9.70 7.53 -0.16
C LYS A 55 -8.23 7.21 0.13
N MET A 56 -7.99 6.05 0.72
CA MET A 56 -6.65 5.49 0.94
C MET A 56 -6.26 4.56 -0.20
N ASP A 57 -4.98 4.50 -0.49
CA ASP A 57 -4.46 3.65 -1.56
C ASP A 57 -4.65 2.17 -1.30
N PHE A 58 -4.36 1.73 -0.08
CA PHE A 58 -4.59 0.36 0.34
C PHE A 58 -5.07 0.30 1.79
N VAL A 59 -5.83 -0.73 2.08
CA VAL A 59 -6.11 -1.15 3.44
C VAL A 59 -5.89 -2.65 3.57
N THR A 60 -5.32 -3.08 4.68
CA THR A 60 -5.19 -4.51 5.02
C THR A 60 -5.82 -4.76 6.39
N LEU A 61 -6.46 -5.93 6.53
CA LEU A 61 -7.15 -6.37 7.74
C LEU A 61 -6.39 -7.56 8.33
N LYS A 62 -5.78 -7.38 9.50
CA LYS A 62 -5.19 -8.47 10.28
C LYS A 62 -6.18 -8.91 11.35
N ASP A 63 -6.54 -10.19 11.34
CA ASP A 63 -7.41 -10.85 12.33
C ASP A 63 -8.79 -10.20 12.52
N GLU A 64 -9.37 -9.65 11.45
CA GLU A 64 -10.67 -8.94 11.41
C GLU A 64 -10.81 -7.74 12.37
N LYS A 65 -9.76 -7.38 13.10
CA LYS A 65 -9.79 -6.36 14.15
C LYS A 65 -8.80 -5.23 13.95
N ASN A 66 -7.68 -5.50 13.29
CA ASN A 66 -6.60 -4.53 13.11
C ASN A 66 -6.54 -4.10 11.63
N GLN A 67 -6.93 -2.85 11.38
CA GLN A 67 -6.96 -2.26 10.05
C GLN A 67 -5.74 -1.35 9.88
N ILE A 68 -4.85 -1.67 8.93
CA ILE A 68 -3.72 -0.80 8.56
C ILE A 68 -4.10 -0.05 7.29
N LEU A 69 -4.17 1.28 7.39
CA LEU A 69 -4.35 2.17 6.26
C LEU A 69 -2.97 2.53 5.70
N ILE A 70 -2.82 2.40 4.38
CA ILE A 70 -1.56 2.68 3.69
C ILE A 70 -1.82 3.71 2.61
N GLU A 71 -1.07 4.81 2.67
CA GLU A 71 -1.04 5.87 1.67
C GLU A 71 0.37 5.89 1.06
N CYS A 72 0.44 5.95 -0.27
CA CYS A 72 1.66 5.98 -1.03
C CYS A 72 1.86 7.33 -1.72
N LYS A 73 3.11 7.73 -1.85
CA LYS A 73 3.54 8.84 -2.70
C LYS A 73 4.71 8.37 -3.56
N LYS A 74 4.99 9.14 -4.61
CA LYS A 74 6.16 8.90 -5.45
C LYS A 74 7.43 8.90 -4.61
N LEU A 75 8.42 8.11 -5.06
CA LEU A 75 9.73 8.05 -4.45
C LEU A 75 10.30 9.46 -4.24
N ALA A 76 10.83 9.74 -3.05
CA ALA A 76 11.40 11.03 -2.66
C ALA A 76 10.43 12.22 -2.58
N MET A 77 9.11 11.99 -2.59
CA MET A 77 8.13 13.01 -2.22
C MET A 77 7.81 12.97 -0.72
N ILE A 78 7.52 14.13 -0.16
CA ILE A 78 7.03 14.26 1.22
C ILE A 78 5.54 13.89 1.23
N LEU A 79 5.14 13.05 2.18
CA LEU A 79 3.75 12.84 2.54
C LEU A 79 3.37 13.95 3.53
N ILE A 80 2.44 14.82 3.14
CA ILE A 80 1.90 15.90 3.98
C ILE A 80 0.46 15.53 4.34
#